data_AF-A0A508X3S1-F1
#
_entry.id   AF-A0A508X3S1-F1
#
_cell.length_a   1.000
_cell.length_b   1.000
_cell.length_c   1.000
_cell.angle_alpha   90.00
_cell.angle_beta   90.00
_cell.angle_gamma   90.00
#
_symmetry.space_group_name_H-M   'P 1'
#
loop_
_entity.id
_entity.type
_entity.pdbx_description
1 polymer ?
#
loop_
_entity_poly.entity_id
_entity_poly.type
_entity_poly.pdbx_seq_one_letter_code
_entity_poly.pdbx_strand_id
1 'polypeptide(L)'
;MQRHPDLLGFYVCGGGMEGAISVIREEKLGGKLLAVVNELTPESRDALADAATVMPPHQQGVETKPALRGPTRSSHPPQSAADDPRSTKNSV
;
A
#
# COMPACT_ATOMS: atom_id res chain seq x y z
N MET A 1 11.80 -19.81 -4.29
CA MET A 1 13.10 -20.04 -3.61
C MET A 1 14.15 -20.71 -4.46
N GLN A 2 13.80 -21.54 -5.44
CA GLN A 2 14.79 -22.25 -6.28
C GLN A 2 15.82 -21.35 -6.99
N ARG A 3 15.50 -20.07 -7.26
CA ARG A 3 16.44 -19.08 -7.83
C ARG A 3 17.34 -18.38 -6.81
N HIS A 4 16.87 -18.21 -5.58
CA HIS A 4 17.56 -17.46 -4.54
C HIS A 4 17.54 -18.31 -3.26
N PRO A 5 18.49 -19.25 -3.13
CA PRO A 5 18.54 -20.17 -2.00
C PRO A 5 18.88 -19.45 -0.67
N ASP A 6 19.41 -18.24 -0.76
CA ASP A 6 19.75 -17.34 0.35
C ASP A 6 18.62 -16.38 0.74
N LEU A 7 17.45 -16.48 0.09
CA LEU A 7 16.30 -15.64 0.42
C LEU A 7 15.80 -15.94 1.84
N LEU A 8 15.85 -14.94 2.72
CA LEU A 8 15.41 -15.05 4.11
C LEU A 8 13.90 -14.83 4.30
N GLY A 9 13.25 -14.09 3.40
CA GLY A 9 11.81 -13.83 3.50
C GLY A 9 11.24 -12.86 2.48
N PHE A 10 9.92 -12.68 2.53
CA PHE A 10 9.16 -11.74 1.70
C PHE A 10 7.91 -11.23 2.43
N TYR A 11 7.33 -10.13 1.94
CA TYR A 11 6.09 -9.54 2.46
C TYR A 11 4.95 -9.77 1.47
N VAL A 12 3.78 -10.18 1.96
CA VAL A 12 2.57 -10.42 1.16
C VAL A 12 1.55 -9.31 1.39
N CYS A 13 1.38 -8.45 0.39
CA CYS A 13 0.53 -7.25 0.48
C CYS A 13 -0.95 -7.47 0.10
N GLY A 14 -1.42 -8.71 -0.10
CA GLY A 14 -2.77 -8.99 -0.61
C GLY A 14 -3.11 -10.48 -0.68
N GLY A 15 -4.05 -10.88 -1.55
CA GLY A 15 -4.63 -12.24 -1.61
C GLY A 15 -3.71 -13.39 -2.07
N GLY A 16 -2.38 -13.22 -2.00
CA GLY A 16 -1.41 -14.30 -2.28
C GLY A 16 -0.99 -15.08 -1.03
N MET A 17 -1.58 -14.78 0.12
CA MET A 17 -1.18 -15.28 1.43
C MET A 17 -1.39 -16.79 1.57
N GLU A 18 -2.53 -17.30 1.11
CA GLU A 18 -2.87 -18.73 1.20
C GLU A 18 -1.86 -19.55 0.39
N GLY A 19 -1.53 -19.11 -0.83
CA GLY A 19 -0.51 -19.77 -1.65
C GLY A 19 0.88 -19.72 -1.02
N ALA A 20 1.25 -18.59 -0.42
CA ALA A 20 2.52 -18.46 0.30
C ALA A 20 2.60 -19.42 1.50
N ILE A 21 1.53 -19.50 2.30
CA ILE A 21 1.45 -20.42 3.45
C ILE A 21 1.52 -21.88 2.99
N SER A 22 0.77 -22.26 1.95
CA SER A 22 0.78 -23.62 1.41
C SER A 22 2.17 -24.04 0.98
N VAL A 23 2.88 -23.21 0.21
CA VAL A 23 4.26 -23.53 -0.23
C VAL A 23 5.20 -23.64 0.97
N ILE A 24 5.11 -22.75 1.96
CA ILE A 24 5.98 -22.82 3.14
C ILE A 24 5.74 -24.08 3.96
N ARG A 25 4.48 -24.53 4.09
CA ARG A 25 4.10 -25.76 4.78
C ARG A 25 4.54 -27.01 4.02
N GLU A 26 4.22 -27.08 2.73
CA GLU A 26 4.53 -28.22 1.87
C GLU A 26 6.03 -28.46 1.75
N GLU A 27 6.81 -27.39 1.55
CA GLU A 27 8.27 -27.45 1.42
C GLU A 27 9.00 -27.47 2.78
N LYS A 28 8.26 -27.44 3.90
CA LYS A 28 8.79 -27.45 5.28
C LYS A 28 9.83 -26.36 5.53
N LEU A 29 9.43 -25.15 5.15
CA LEU A 29 10.26 -23.93 5.19
C LEU A 29 9.97 -23.06 6.42
N GLY A 30 9.02 -23.46 7.27
CA GLY A 30 8.76 -22.78 8.55
C GLY A 30 10.04 -22.57 9.34
N GLY A 31 10.26 -21.34 9.80
CA GLY A 31 11.49 -20.91 10.49
C GLY A 31 12.75 -20.77 9.62
N LYS A 32 12.73 -21.20 8.35
CA LYS A 32 13.84 -21.00 7.38
C LYS A 32 13.58 -19.83 6.44
N LEU A 33 12.30 -19.60 6.12
CA LEU A 33 11.85 -18.50 5.29
C LEU A 33 10.71 -17.78 5.99
N LEU A 34 10.84 -16.47 6.14
CA LEU A 34 9.81 -15.62 6.70
C LEU A 34 8.85 -15.14 5.61
N ALA A 35 7.55 -15.39 5.79
CA ALA A 35 6.50 -14.63 5.11
C ALA A 35 5.88 -13.64 6.10
N VAL A 36 6.03 -12.34 5.85
CA VAL A 36 5.35 -11.31 6.62
C VAL A 36 4.02 -11.03 5.96
N VAL A 37 2.92 -11.06 6.72
CA VAL A 37 1.59 -10.71 6.20
C VAL A 37 0.95 -9.61 7.05
N ASN A 38 0.05 -8.85 6.44
CA ASN A 38 -0.54 -7.65 7.05
C ASN A 38 -1.81 -7.92 7.84
N GLU A 39 -2.57 -8.95 7.47
CA GLU A 39 -3.93 -9.17 7.95
C GLU A 39 -4.02 -10.45 8.78
N LEU A 40 -4.62 -10.34 9.97
CA LEU A 40 -4.90 -11.47 10.83
C LEU A 40 -6.23 -12.12 10.44
N THR A 41 -6.16 -13.11 9.56
CA THR A 41 -7.26 -13.99 9.18
C THR A 41 -7.18 -15.29 10.01
N PRO A 42 -8.20 -16.15 10.00
CA PRO A 42 -8.10 -17.49 10.58
C PRO A 42 -6.87 -18.26 10.07
N GLU A 43 -6.64 -18.22 8.77
CA GLU A 43 -5.53 -18.90 8.10
C GLU A 43 -4.16 -18.35 8.54
N SER A 44 -4.01 -17.03 8.60
CA SER A 44 -2.72 -16.42 8.98
C SER A 44 -2.43 -16.53 10.48
N ARG A 45 -3.48 -16.58 11.32
CA ARG A 45 -3.35 -16.91 12.74
C ARG A 45 -2.85 -18.34 12.92
N ASP A 46 -3.43 -19.30 12.20
CA ASP A 46 -3.01 -20.69 12.29
C ASP A 46 -1.59 -20.86 11.74
N ALA A 47 -1.23 -20.11 10.70
CA ALA A 47 0.12 -20.05 10.13
C ALA A 47 1.15 -19.32 11.00
N LEU A 48 0.73 -18.59 12.03
CA LEU A 48 1.63 -18.02 13.04
C LEU A 48 2.03 -19.09 14.06
N ALA A 49 1.13 -20.03 14.37
CA ALA A 49 1.37 -21.08 15.35
C ALA A 49 2.40 -22.12 14.89
N ASP A 50 2.49 -22.36 13.57
CA ASP A 50 3.45 -23.30 12.96
C ASP A 50 4.68 -22.60 12.35
N ALA A 51 4.87 -21.30 12.65
CA ALA A 51 5.96 -20.46 12.14
C ALA A 51 6.05 -20.41 10.61
N ALA A 52 4.94 -20.62 9.89
CA ALA A 52 4.88 -20.41 8.45
C ALA A 52 4.79 -18.92 8.07
N THR A 53 4.26 -18.07 8.95
CA THR A 53 4.21 -16.61 8.76
C THR A 53 4.62 -15.87 10.03
N VAL A 54 4.89 -14.56 9.89
CA VAL A 54 5.16 -13.66 11.00
C VAL A 54 4.32 -12.40 10.82
N MET A 55 3.66 -11.93 11.89
CA MET A 55 2.99 -10.64 11.87
C MET A 55 3.98 -9.53 12.25
N PRO A 56 3.94 -8.36 11.60
CA PRO A 56 4.64 -7.20 12.12
C PRO A 56 4.06 -6.83 13.50
N PRO A 57 4.84 -6.21 14.40
CA PRO A 57 4.32 -5.72 15.67
C PRO A 57 3.16 -4.75 15.39
N HIS A 58 2.08 -4.89 16.16
CA HIS A 58 0.93 -3.99 16.08
C HIS A 58 1.40 -2.55 16.27
N GLN A 59 1.37 -1.73 15.22
CA GLN A 59 1.55 -0.29 15.37
C GLN A 59 0.24 0.23 15.97
N GLN A 60 0.23 0.52 17.27
CA GLN A 60 -0.89 1.23 17.89
C GLN A 60 -1.15 2.51 17.09
N GLY A 61 -2.39 2.64 16.62
CA GLY A 61 -2.87 3.57 15.59
C GLY A 61 -1.99 4.79 15.35
N VAL A 62 -1.45 4.88 14.14
CA VAL A 62 -1.22 6.20 13.56
C VAL A 62 -2.61 6.81 13.44
N GLU A 63 -2.94 7.68 14.38
CA GLU A 63 -4.10 8.56 14.30
C GLU A 63 -3.99 9.25 12.95
N THR A 64 -4.72 8.76 11.95
CA THR A 64 -4.85 9.44 10.66
C THR A 64 -5.73 10.65 10.94
N LYS A 65 -5.16 11.68 11.57
CA LYS A 65 -5.73 13.01 11.55
C LYS A 65 -6.01 13.28 10.07
N PRO A 66 -7.30 13.40 9.66
CA PRO A 66 -7.61 13.74 8.29
C PRO A 66 -6.84 15.02 8.01
N ALA A 67 -6.04 15.02 6.94
CA ALA A 67 -5.33 16.21 6.52
C ALA A 67 -6.35 17.35 6.52
N LEU A 68 -6.16 18.33 7.41
CA LEU A 68 -7.01 19.48 7.58
C LEU A 68 -7.28 20.04 6.18
N ARG A 69 -8.51 19.85 5.68
CA ARG A 69 -8.90 20.35 4.37
C ARG A 69 -8.67 21.86 4.43
N GLY A 70 -7.64 22.33 3.73
CA GLY A 70 -7.31 23.75 3.65
C GLY A 70 -8.56 24.56 3.26
N PRO A 71 -8.57 25.88 3.55
CA PRO A 71 -9.77 26.70 3.47
C PRO A 71 -10.47 26.46 2.13
N THR A 72 -11.77 26.17 2.25
CA THR A 72 -12.76 25.97 1.20
C THR A 72 -12.38 26.71 -0.08
N ARG A 73 -12.24 25.97 -1.18
CA ARG A 73 -12.03 26.50 -2.54
C ARG A 73 -12.96 27.70 -2.72
N SER A 74 -12.37 28.89 -2.87
CA SER A 74 -13.09 30.15 -3.09
C SER A 74 -14.21 29.93 -4.11
N SER A 75 -15.43 30.34 -3.76
CA SER A 75 -16.61 30.28 -4.62
C SER A 75 -16.60 31.37 -5.71
N HIS A 76 -15.43 31.91 -6.06
CA HIS A 76 -15.34 32.91 -7.11
C HIS A 76 -15.59 32.25 -8.47
N PRO A 77 -16.65 32.63 -9.21
CA PRO A 77 -16.78 32.21 -10.59
C PRO A 77 -15.60 32.77 -11.40
N PRO A 78 -15.11 32.05 -12.44
CA PRO A 78 -14.11 32.61 -13.33
C PRO A 78 -14.72 33.87 -13.96
N GLN A 79 -14.09 35.03 -13.72
CA GLN A 79 -14.40 36.21 -14.50
C GLN A 79 -13.98 35.89 -15.93
N SER A 80 -14.98 35.76 -16.81
CA SER A 80 -14.80 35.64 -18.26
C SER A 80 -13.97 36.81 -18.76
N ALA A 81 -12.69 36.57 -19.07
CA ALA A 81 -11.79 37.55 -19.68
C ALA A 81 -12.04 37.66 -21.20
N ALA A 82 -13.30 37.74 -21.60
CA ALA A 82 -13.71 37.93 -22.98
C ALA A 82 -14.59 39.18 -23.02
N ASP A 83 -13.97 40.36 -23.02
CA ASP A 83 -14.53 41.62 -23.55
C ASP A 83 -13.48 42.74 -23.51
N ASP A 84 -12.29 42.51 -24.08
CA ASP A 84 -11.38 43.61 -24.44
C ASP A 84 -10.65 43.28 -25.76
N PRO A 85 -11.15 43.75 -26.91
CA PRO A 85 -10.40 43.64 -28.15
C PRO A 85 -9.17 44.57 -28.06
N ARG A 86 -7.99 43.98 -27.83
CA ARG A 86 -6.71 44.69 -27.96
C ARG A 86 -6.55 45.20 -29.38
N SER A 87 -6.64 46.51 -29.56
CA SER A 87 -6.23 47.20 -30.78
C SER A 87 -4.71 47.12 -30.92
N THR A 88 -4.21 46.17 -31.70
CA THR A 88 -2.83 46.22 -32.20
C THR A 88 -2.85 46.85 -33.59
N LYS A 89 -2.46 48.12 -33.69
CA LYS A 89 -2.07 48.73 -34.97
C LYS A 89 -0.76 48.08 -35.42
N ASN A 90 -0.82 47.17 -36.38
CA ASN A 90 0.32 46.84 -37.23
C ASN A 90 0.26 47.79 -38.44
N SER A 91 1.14 48.79 -38.49
CA SER A 91 1.40 49.54 -39.72
C SER A 91 2.33 48.72 -40.59
N VAL A 92 1.90 48.44 -41.83
CA VAL A 92 2.79 48.10 -42.96
C VAL A 92 3.36 49.40 -43.51
#